data_AF-A0A7Y5TCU2-F1
#
_entry.id   AF-A0A7Y5TCU2-F1
#
_cell.length_a   1.000
_cell.length_b   1.000
_cell.length_c   1.000
_cell.angle_alpha   90.00
_cell.angle_beta   90.00
_cell.angle_gamma   90.00
#
_symmetry.space_group_name_H-M   'P 1'
#
loop_
_entity.id
_entity.type
_entity.pdbx_description
1 polymer ?
#
loop_
_entity_poly.entity_id
_entity_poly.type
_entity_poly.pdbx_seq_one_letter_code
_entity_poly.pdbx_strand_id
1 'polypeptide(L)'
;MVGRDEPAHGAGQSEERAPFDVRVFDQGRVWVERDGTRRALATLTAVELEELVAFLRAHRDVFYLLVLRREVAFRLLAVAAAAEDAAQGAPDARAPHRVAQPGPAGTPVTGPMPLRGRDRRADRNWAALGRGPDAWLAATPLMRALLRAASL
;
A
#
# COMPACT_ATOMS: atom_id res chain seq x y z
N MET A 1 14.53 30.08 47.58
CA MET A 1 13.45 29.62 46.69
C MET A 1 14.06 29.35 45.34
N VAL A 2 14.23 28.08 44.98
CA VAL A 2 14.90 27.63 43.75
C VAL A 2 13.87 27.62 42.62
N GLY A 3 14.01 28.54 41.67
CA GLY A 3 13.33 28.46 40.38
C GLY A 3 14.02 27.40 39.52
N ARG A 4 13.35 26.28 39.27
CA ARG A 4 13.76 25.33 38.23
C ARG A 4 13.18 25.83 36.91
N ASP A 5 14.05 26.39 36.08
CA ASP A 5 13.84 26.46 34.64
C ASP A 5 13.94 25.04 34.09
N GLU A 6 12.79 24.45 33.74
CA GLU A 6 12.70 23.28 32.88
C GLU A 6 12.76 23.76 31.42
N PRO A 7 13.83 23.51 30.65
CA PRO A 7 13.81 23.77 29.23
C PRO A 7 12.91 22.73 28.56
N ALA A 8 11.81 23.20 27.96
CA ALA A 8 10.89 22.47 27.11
C ALA A 8 11.63 21.77 25.96
N HIS A 9 12.21 20.60 26.24
CA HIS A 9 12.71 19.64 25.26
C HIS A 9 11.54 18.81 24.74
N GLY A 10 10.54 19.49 24.19
CA GLY A 10 9.69 18.90 23.17
C GLY A 10 10.49 18.89 21.88
N ALA A 11 11.51 18.04 21.80
CA ALA A 11 12.16 17.68 20.55
C ALA A 11 11.06 17.15 19.66
N GLY A 12 10.51 18.05 18.83
CA GLY A 12 9.67 17.68 17.71
C GLY A 12 10.50 16.68 16.96
N GLN A 13 10.10 15.41 17.09
CA GLN A 13 10.37 14.40 16.10
C GLN A 13 9.87 15.04 14.82
N SER A 14 10.78 15.75 14.14
CA SER A 14 10.67 16.02 12.73
C SER A 14 10.66 14.61 12.19
N GLU A 15 9.46 14.04 12.13
CA GLU A 15 9.17 12.86 11.36
C GLU A 15 9.96 13.12 10.09
N GLU A 16 11.00 12.33 9.92
CA GLU A 16 11.75 12.19 8.70
C GLU A 16 10.72 11.64 7.71
N ARG A 17 9.79 12.52 7.31
CA ARG A 17 8.67 12.21 6.45
C ARG A 17 9.38 11.81 5.18
N ALA A 18 9.27 10.51 4.87
CA ALA A 18 9.83 9.95 3.67
C ALA A 18 9.51 10.93 2.52
N PRO A 19 10.52 11.48 1.84
CA PRO A 19 10.37 12.69 1.03
C PRO A 19 9.43 12.54 -0.18
N PHE A 20 8.83 11.36 -0.37
CA PHE A 20 7.96 11.01 -1.47
C PHE A 20 6.77 10.15 -1.00
N ASP A 21 5.57 10.56 -1.39
CA ASP A 21 4.37 9.73 -1.21
C ASP A 21 4.37 8.59 -2.25
N VAL A 22 4.82 7.39 -1.86
CA VAL A 22 4.85 6.22 -2.74
C VAL A 22 3.47 5.73 -3.19
N ARG A 23 2.36 6.27 -2.65
CA ARG A 23 1.00 5.94 -3.13
C ARG A 23 0.73 6.48 -4.53
N VAL A 24 1.55 7.40 -5.05
CA VAL A 24 1.42 7.92 -6.42
C VAL A 24 1.57 6.83 -7.48
N PHE A 25 2.38 5.80 -7.20
CA PHE A 25 2.62 4.68 -8.11
C PHE A 25 1.34 3.87 -8.38
N ASP A 26 0.40 3.84 -7.43
CA ASP A 26 -0.85 3.08 -7.52
C ASP A 26 -1.97 3.82 -8.28
N GLN A 27 -1.85 5.14 -8.44
CA GLN A 27 -2.93 6.00 -8.92
C GLN A 27 -2.82 6.33 -10.41
N GLY A 28 -1.61 6.66 -10.87
CA GLY A 28 -1.33 7.06 -12.25
C GLY A 28 -2.09 8.28 -12.76
N ARG A 29 -2.44 9.20 -11.87
CA ARG A 29 -3.16 10.46 -12.21
C ARG A 29 -2.53 11.70 -11.60
N VAL A 30 -1.85 11.56 -10.47
CA VAL A 30 -1.27 12.65 -9.70
C VAL A 30 0.17 12.31 -9.39
N TRP A 31 1.03 13.31 -9.51
CA TRP A 31 2.39 13.31 -8.99
C TRP A 31 2.46 14.21 -7.75
N VAL A 32 3.28 13.83 -6.78
CA VAL A 32 3.52 14.64 -5.57
C VAL A 32 4.99 15.03 -5.58
N GLU A 33 5.24 16.34 -5.64
CA GLU A 33 6.58 16.91 -5.58
C GLU A 33 7.15 16.82 -4.16
N ARG A 34 8.45 17.12 -4.03
CA ARG A 34 9.19 17.01 -2.77
C ARG A 34 8.65 17.93 -1.67
N ASP A 35 8.10 19.08 -2.04
CA ASP A 35 7.47 20.03 -1.14
C ASP A 35 6.05 19.61 -0.71
N GLY A 36 5.55 18.48 -1.24
CA GLY A 36 4.20 17.98 -1.02
C GLY A 36 3.15 18.52 -2.00
N THR A 37 3.56 19.37 -2.95
CA THR A 37 2.66 19.92 -3.97
C THR A 37 2.16 18.79 -4.88
N ARG A 38 0.83 18.74 -5.05
CA ARG A 38 0.17 17.74 -5.90
C ARG A 38 -0.08 18.31 -7.28
N ARG A 39 0.45 17.66 -8.32
CA ARG A 39 0.22 18.03 -9.72
C ARG A 39 -0.50 16.91 -10.46
N ALA A 40 -1.53 17.27 -11.21
CA ALA A 40 -2.19 16.32 -12.09
C ALA A 40 -1.30 16.03 -13.30
N LEU A 41 -1.15 14.77 -13.69
CA LEU A 41 -0.32 14.42 -14.85
C LEU A 41 -0.85 15.05 -16.15
N ALA A 42 -2.17 15.25 -16.23
CA ALA A 42 -2.83 15.86 -17.37
C ALA A 42 -2.53 17.37 -17.53
N THR A 43 -1.97 18.02 -16.51
CA THR A 43 -1.59 19.45 -16.57
C THR A 43 -0.10 19.65 -16.84
N LEU A 44 0.67 18.57 -16.94
CA LEU A 44 2.09 18.65 -17.25
C LEU A 44 2.30 18.84 -18.75
N THR A 45 3.26 19.68 -19.11
CA THR A 45 3.74 19.82 -20.48
C THR A 45 4.51 18.57 -20.92
N ALA A 46 4.73 18.41 -22.23
CA ALA A 46 5.53 17.29 -22.76
C ALA A 46 6.95 17.24 -22.17
N VAL A 47 7.59 18.40 -22.03
CA VAL A 47 8.93 18.52 -21.42
C VAL A 47 8.91 18.05 -19.96
N GLU A 48 7.94 18.53 -19.16
CA GLU A 48 7.81 18.11 -17.76
C GLU A 48 7.49 16.60 -17.62
N LEU A 49 6.74 16.03 -18.57
CA LEU A 49 6.47 14.59 -18.60
C LEU A 49 7.75 13.79 -18.88
N GLU A 50 8.57 14.22 -19.84
CA GLU A 50 9.85 13.58 -20.15
C GLU A 50 10.83 13.67 -18.97
N GLU A 51 10.95 14.85 -18.35
CA GLU A 51 11.76 15.06 -17.17
C GLU A 51 11.31 14.17 -16.00
N LEU A 52 10.00 14.06 -15.78
CA LEU A 52 9.44 13.17 -14.76
C LEU A 52 9.73 11.69 -15.06
N VAL A 53 9.63 11.25 -16.32
CA VAL A 53 10.00 9.89 -16.72
C VAL A 53 11.49 9.63 -16.49
N ALA A 54 12.36 10.56 -16.86
CA ALA A 54 13.79 10.45 -16.64
C ALA A 54 14.13 10.39 -15.15
N PHE A 55 13.51 11.27 -14.34
CA PHE A 55 13.66 11.29 -12.90
C PHE A 55 13.25 9.96 -12.25
N LEU A 56 12.08 9.43 -12.62
CA LEU A 56 11.59 8.15 -12.09
C LEU A 56 12.52 6.97 -12.44
N ARG A 57 13.09 6.96 -13.65
CA ARG A 57 14.07 5.95 -14.05
C ARG A 57 15.37 6.08 -13.27
N ALA A 58 15.87 7.29 -13.09
CA ALA A 58 17.11 7.55 -12.35
C ALA A 58 17.00 7.14 -10.87
N HIS A 59 15.82 7.27 -10.27
CA HIS A 59 15.59 6.97 -8.84
C HIS A 59 14.80 5.66 -8.62
N ARG A 60 14.69 4.81 -9.64
CA ARG A 60 13.86 3.60 -9.59
C ARG A 60 14.21 2.67 -8.43
N ASP A 61 15.48 2.55 -8.08
CA ASP A 61 15.95 1.63 -7.04
C ASP A 61 15.51 2.10 -5.65
N VAL A 62 15.57 3.41 -5.41
CA VAL A 62 15.09 4.03 -4.16
C VAL A 62 13.59 3.82 -4.02
N PHE A 63 12.81 4.12 -5.06
CA PHE A 63 11.37 3.93 -5.04
C PHE A 63 10.99 2.45 -4.90
N TYR A 64 11.70 1.57 -5.58
CA TYR A 64 11.53 0.13 -5.49
C TYR A 64 11.69 -0.36 -4.05
N LEU A 65 12.76 0.04 -3.36
CA LEU A 65 13.01 -0.34 -1.97
C LEU A 65 11.94 0.20 -1.01
N LEU A 66 11.50 1.45 -1.19
CA LEU A 66 10.44 2.04 -0.36
C LEU A 66 9.11 1.31 -0.53
N VAL A 67 8.74 0.98 -1.78
CA VAL A 67 7.51 0.25 -2.08
C VAL A 67 7.61 -1.19 -1.59
N LEU A 68 8.74 -1.86 -1.80
CA LEU A 68 8.99 -3.21 -1.29
C LEU A 68 8.80 -3.28 0.22
N ARG A 69 9.43 -2.36 0.97
CA ARG A 69 9.29 -2.29 2.43
C ARG A 69 7.84 -2.09 2.87
N ARG A 70 7.11 -1.18 2.22
CA ARG A 70 5.68 -0.92 2.49
C ARG A 70 4.83 -2.17 2.24
N GLU A 71 5.02 -2.83 1.10
CA GLU A 71 4.23 -4.01 0.71
C GLU A 71 4.52 -5.21 1.62
N VAL A 72 5.78 -5.43 2.00
CA VAL A 72 6.16 -6.46 2.98
C VAL A 72 5.50 -6.18 4.33
N ALA A 73 5.58 -4.95 4.84
CA ALA A 73 4.95 -4.58 6.10
C ALA A 73 3.43 -4.81 6.08
N PHE A 74 2.75 -4.40 5.00
CA PHE A 74 1.32 -4.60 4.84
C PHE A 74 0.93 -6.09 4.85
N ARG A 75 1.69 -6.93 4.15
CA ARG A 75 1.43 -8.39 4.10
C ARG A 75 1.69 -9.06 5.44
N LEU A 76 2.74 -8.67 6.17
CA LEU A 76 3.01 -9.19 7.52
C LEU A 76 1.86 -8.85 8.49
N LEU A 77 1.33 -7.62 8.42
CA LEU A 77 0.15 -7.25 9.22
C LEU A 77 -1.08 -8.07 8.85
N ALA A 78 -1.32 -8.32 7.56
CA ALA A 78 -2.44 -9.16 7.12
C ALA A 78 -2.30 -10.61 7.59
N VAL A 79 -1.09 -11.17 7.59
CA VAL A 79 -0.81 -12.51 8.12
C VAL A 79 -1.05 -12.56 9.63
N ALA A 80 -0.61 -11.55 10.38
CA ALA A 80 -0.84 -11.47 11.82
C ALA A 80 -2.34 -11.42 12.16
N ALA A 81 -3.11 -10.57 11.48
CA ALA A 81 -4.56 -10.49 11.65
C ALA A 81 -5.26 -11.83 11.36
N ALA A 82 -4.88 -12.49 10.25
CA ALA A 82 -5.45 -13.80 9.91
C ALA A 82 -5.11 -14.88 10.96
N ALA A 83 -3.93 -14.80 11.59
CA ALA A 83 -3.55 -15.71 12.67
C ALA A 83 -4.36 -15.47 13.95
N GLU A 84 -4.66 -14.21 14.28
CA GLU A 84 -5.52 -13.84 15.42
C GLU A 84 -6.97 -14.34 15.21
N ASP A 85 -7.52 -14.13 14.02
CA ASP A 85 -8.85 -14.63 13.65
C ASP A 85 -8.92 -16.17 13.75
N ALA A 86 -7.88 -16.86 13.29
CA ALA A 86 -7.79 -18.32 13.38
C ALA A 86 -7.71 -18.82 14.83
N ALA A 87 -7.03 -18.08 15.71
CA ALA A 87 -6.94 -18.41 17.13
C ALA A 87 -8.27 -18.19 17.87
N GLN A 88 -9.05 -17.18 17.48
CA GLN A 88 -10.36 -16.86 18.08
C GLN A 88 -11.50 -17.72 17.52
N GLY A 89 -11.40 -18.13 16.25
CA GLY A 89 -12.34 -19.00 15.56
C GLY A 89 -12.14 -20.50 15.87
N ALA A 90 -11.09 -20.88 16.60
CA ALA A 90 -10.91 -22.25 17.05
C ALA A 90 -12.11 -22.62 17.94
N PRO A 91 -13.01 -23.53 17.50
CA PRO A 91 -14.19 -23.86 18.27
C PRO A 91 -13.72 -24.38 19.62
N ASP A 92 -14.30 -23.82 20.68
CA ASP A 92 -14.09 -24.29 22.04
C ASP A 92 -14.44 -25.79 22.05
N ALA A 93 -13.41 -26.64 22.00
CA ALA A 93 -13.54 -28.10 21.82
C ALA A 93 -14.19 -28.78 23.05
N ARG A 94 -14.76 -27.98 23.96
CA ARG A 94 -15.54 -28.35 25.13
C ARG A 94 -17.02 -27.97 25.01
N ALA A 95 -17.60 -28.02 23.82
CA ALA A 95 -19.06 -28.10 23.73
C ALA A 95 -19.53 -29.54 24.03
N PRO A 96 -20.32 -29.78 25.09
CA PRO A 96 -20.86 -31.11 25.38
C PRO A 96 -21.79 -31.56 24.25
N HIS A 97 -21.80 -32.88 23.97
CA HIS A 97 -22.67 -33.55 23.00
C HIS A 97 -24.12 -33.03 23.08
N ARG A 98 -24.48 -32.12 22.16
CA ARG A 98 -25.86 -31.69 21.99
C ARG A 98 -26.55 -32.69 21.06
N VAL A 99 -27.45 -33.49 21.63
CA VAL A 99 -28.29 -34.46 20.93
C VAL A 99 -29.05 -33.74 19.80
N ALA A 100 -28.89 -34.22 18.58
CA ALA A 100 -29.47 -33.63 17.38
C ALA A 100 -31.00 -33.62 17.43
N GLN A 101 -31.59 -32.44 17.24
CA GLN A 101 -33.01 -32.27 16.94
C GLN A 101 -33.15 -32.03 15.42
N PRO A 102 -33.99 -32.78 14.69
CA PRO A 102 -34.17 -32.61 13.25
C PRO A 102 -35.08 -31.39 12.98
N GLY A 103 -34.51 -30.35 12.35
CA GLY A 103 -35.23 -29.15 11.90
C GLY A 103 -34.98 -28.87 10.41
N PRO A 104 -35.95 -28.25 9.70
CA PRO A 104 -36.01 -28.25 8.24
C PRO A 104 -34.99 -27.32 7.57
N ALA A 105 -34.65 -27.68 6.33
CA ALA A 105 -33.61 -27.12 5.49
C ALA A 105 -33.74 -25.61 5.25
N GLY A 106 -32.93 -24.82 5.96
CA GLY A 106 -32.59 -23.46 5.57
C GLY A 106 -31.14 -23.41 5.14
N THR A 107 -30.87 -23.15 3.86
CA THR A 107 -29.52 -22.97 3.32
C THR A 107 -28.86 -21.73 3.94
N PRO A 108 -27.81 -21.85 4.75
CA PRO A 108 -27.05 -20.71 5.22
C PRO A 108 -26.02 -20.32 4.16
N VAL A 109 -26.25 -19.18 3.51
CA VAL A 109 -25.24 -18.53 2.64
C VAL A 109 -24.30 -17.73 3.54
N THR A 110 -23.42 -18.43 4.26
CA THR A 110 -22.36 -17.82 5.07
C THR A 110 -21.02 -18.03 4.37
N GLY A 111 -20.84 -17.35 3.24
CA GLY A 111 -19.57 -17.31 2.52
C GLY A 111 -18.81 -16.03 2.86
N PRO A 112 -17.50 -16.08 3.18
CA PRO A 112 -16.72 -14.89 3.44
C PRO A 112 -16.80 -13.94 2.23
N MET A 113 -17.14 -12.68 2.49
CA MET A 113 -17.22 -11.65 1.45
C MET A 113 -15.83 -11.50 0.82
N PRO A 114 -15.69 -11.76 -0.49
CA PRO A 114 -14.39 -11.65 -1.12
C PRO A 114 -14.08 -10.17 -1.34
N LEU A 115 -12.93 -9.70 -0.84
CA LEU A 115 -12.38 -8.34 -0.99
C LEU A 115 -12.01 -8.05 -2.47
N ARG A 116 -12.96 -8.16 -3.41
CA ARG A 116 -12.72 -8.41 -4.85
C ARG A 116 -12.11 -7.26 -5.67
N GLY A 117 -11.95 -6.06 -5.15
CA GLY A 117 -11.54 -4.91 -5.95
C GLY A 117 -10.05 -4.54 -5.85
N ARG A 118 -9.48 -4.61 -4.65
CA ARG A 118 -8.15 -4.07 -4.35
C ARG A 118 -7.02 -5.05 -4.68
N ASP A 119 -7.29 -6.35 -4.57
CA ASP A 119 -6.28 -7.40 -4.67
C ASP A 119 -5.62 -7.47 -6.04
N ARG A 120 -6.38 -7.43 -7.14
CA ARG A 120 -5.80 -7.66 -8.48
C ARG A 120 -4.71 -6.67 -8.88
N ARG A 121 -4.78 -5.42 -8.41
CA ARG A 121 -3.74 -4.42 -8.71
C ARG A 121 -2.53 -4.59 -7.80
N ALA A 122 -2.77 -4.82 -6.51
CA ALA A 122 -1.71 -5.10 -5.55
C ALA A 122 -0.93 -6.37 -5.94
N ASP A 123 -1.63 -7.41 -6.39
CA ASP A 123 -1.03 -8.66 -6.84
C ASP A 123 -0.14 -8.49 -8.08
N ARG A 124 -0.56 -7.65 -9.04
CA ARG A 124 0.27 -7.35 -10.22
C ARG A 124 1.53 -6.59 -9.86
N ASN A 125 1.41 -5.57 -9.00
CA ASN A 125 2.57 -4.81 -8.54
C ASN A 125 3.51 -5.73 -7.74
N TRP A 126 2.96 -6.60 -6.89
CA TRP A 126 3.72 -7.58 -6.12
C TRP A 126 4.47 -8.58 -7.01
N ALA A 127 3.79 -9.15 -8.00
CA ALA A 127 4.43 -10.05 -8.97
C ALA A 127 5.54 -9.34 -9.77
N ALA A 128 5.41 -8.03 -9.99
CA ALA A 128 6.44 -7.23 -10.65
C ALA A 128 7.62 -6.90 -9.72
N LEU A 129 7.39 -6.72 -8.42
CA LEU A 129 8.47 -6.52 -7.44
C LEU A 129 9.47 -7.68 -7.49
N GLY A 130 9.01 -8.93 -7.58
CA GLY A 130 9.88 -10.10 -7.70
C GLY A 130 10.75 -10.16 -8.97
N ARG A 131 10.53 -9.27 -9.95
CA ARG A 131 11.31 -9.20 -11.20
C ARG A 131 12.32 -8.04 -11.22
N GLY A 132 12.45 -7.29 -10.13
CA GLY A 132 13.41 -6.19 -9.99
C GLY A 132 12.84 -4.80 -10.32
N PRO A 133 13.67 -3.74 -10.14
CA PRO A 133 13.23 -2.35 -10.11
C PRO A 133 12.66 -1.86 -11.45
N ASP A 134 13.29 -2.24 -12.57
CA ASP A 134 12.82 -1.86 -13.90
C ASP A 134 11.46 -2.47 -14.24
N ALA A 135 11.32 -3.78 -14.01
CA ALA A 135 10.09 -4.50 -14.26
C ALA A 135 8.95 -3.99 -13.35
N TRP A 136 9.27 -3.66 -12.09
CA TRP A 136 8.34 -3.03 -11.18
C TRP A 136 7.89 -1.65 -11.68
N LEU A 137 8.82 -0.73 -11.98
CA LEU A 137 8.48 0.62 -12.41
C LEU A 137 7.62 0.60 -13.67
N ALA A 138 7.98 -0.20 -14.66
CA ALA A 138 7.22 -0.38 -15.90
C ALA A 138 5.79 -0.94 -15.66
N ALA A 139 5.61 -1.75 -14.61
CA ALA A 139 4.32 -2.30 -14.25
C ALA A 139 3.41 -1.32 -13.49
N THR A 140 3.94 -0.20 -13.00
CA THR A 140 3.15 0.77 -12.22
C THR A 140 2.11 1.49 -13.10
N PRO A 141 0.90 1.74 -12.56
CA PRO A 141 -0.06 2.65 -13.17
C PRO A 141 0.51 4.02 -13.54
N LEU A 142 1.40 4.59 -12.70
CA LEU A 142 2.06 5.87 -12.95
C LEU A 142 2.90 5.85 -14.22
N MET A 143 3.84 4.91 -14.34
CA MET A 143 4.72 4.85 -15.51
C MET A 143 3.93 4.63 -16.80
N ARG A 144 2.90 3.78 -16.78
CA ARG A 144 2.02 3.59 -17.94
C ARG A 144 1.22 4.84 -18.31
N ALA A 145 0.81 5.65 -17.33
CA ALA A 145 0.12 6.91 -17.60
C ALA A 145 1.07 7.92 -18.24
N LEU A 146 2.28 8.05 -17.70
CA LEU A 146 3.31 8.95 -18.21
C LEU A 146 3.72 8.61 -19.65
N LEU A 147 4.01 7.34 -19.92
CA LEU A 147 4.41 6.89 -21.26
C LEU A 147 3.31 7.11 -22.30
N ARG A 148 2.03 7.02 -21.91
CA ARG A 148 0.91 7.35 -22.81
C ARG A 148 0.72 8.85 -23.01
N ALA A 149 0.97 9.65 -21.97
CA ALA A 149 0.85 11.10 -22.06
C ALA A 149 1.99 11.70 -22.90
N ALA A 150 3.20 11.15 -22.81
CA ALA A 150 4.36 11.59 -23.59
C ALA A 150 4.33 11.16 -25.06
N SER A 151 3.44 10.24 -25.44
CA SER A 151 3.27 9.79 -26.84
C SER A 151 2.22 10.58 -27.63
N LEU A 152 1.58 11.57 -27.00
CA LEU A 152 0.56 12.45 -27.60
C LEU A 152 1.19 13.76 -28.05
#